data_AF-A0A2W5KLY6-F1
#
_entry.id   AF-A0A2W5KLY6-F1
#
_cell.length_a   1.000
_cell.length_b   1.000
_cell.length_c   1.000
_cell.angle_alpha   90.00
_cell.angle_beta   90.00
_cell.angle_gamma   90.00
#
_symmetry.space_group_name_H-M   'P 1'
#
loop_
_entity.id
_entity.type
_entity.pdbx_description
1 polymer ?
#
loop_
_entity_poly.entity_id
_entity_poly.type
_entity_poly.pdbx_seq_one_letter_code
_entity_poly.pdbx_strand_id
1 'polypeptide(L)'
;MRNGRMTKYCCQMMKSNVESRCEQHPNRYHCPDCLIDYWPSSRRFGIMIHDYGAPPEETSRGSMIVINYCPWCGTKLPPKTSRKSQISS
;
A
#
# COMPACT_ATOMS: atom_id res chain seq x y z
N MET A 1 2.92 -22.26 -15.46
CA MET A 1 1.52 -22.23 -14.99
C MET A 1 1.26 -20.92 -14.25
N ARG A 2 0.60 -19.92 -14.88
CA ARG A 2 0.12 -18.70 -14.19
C ARG A 2 -1.39 -18.83 -14.01
N ASN A 3 -1.81 -19.52 -12.96
CA ASN A 3 -3.22 -19.56 -12.57
C ASN A 3 -3.61 -18.19 -12.02
N GLY A 4 -4.38 -17.44 -12.82
CA GLY A 4 -4.97 -16.16 -12.48
C GLY A 4 -6.03 -16.32 -11.38
N ARG A 5 -5.58 -16.28 -10.12
CA ARG A 5 -6.40 -15.75 -9.03
C ARG A 5 -6.10 -14.26 -8.94
N MET A 6 -7.15 -13.42 -8.92
CA MET A 6 -7.08 -11.97 -8.70
C MET A 6 -6.57 -11.67 -7.28
N THR A 7 -5.32 -11.99 -6.99
CA THR A 7 -4.67 -11.50 -5.77
C THR A 7 -4.41 -10.02 -6.00
N LYS A 8 -4.92 -9.18 -5.11
CA LYS A 8 -4.59 -7.75 -5.06
C LYS A 8 -3.07 -7.49 -5.13
N TYR A 9 -2.28 -8.46 -4.68
CA TYR A 9 -0.82 -8.42 -4.61
C TYR A 9 -0.18 -9.25 -5.73
N CYS A 10 0.96 -8.78 -6.24
CA CYS A 10 1.71 -9.41 -7.31
C CYS A 10 2.66 -10.54 -6.85
N CYS A 11 2.98 -10.61 -5.55
CA CYS A 11 3.82 -11.65 -4.95
C CYS A 11 3.57 -11.76 -3.44
N GLN A 12 4.07 -12.83 -2.82
CA GLN A 12 3.90 -13.07 -1.39
C GLN A 12 4.59 -12.01 -0.52
N MET A 13 5.78 -11.52 -0.90
CA MET A 13 6.49 -10.49 -0.13
C MET A 13 5.72 -9.17 -0.07
N MET A 14 5.10 -8.77 -1.18
CA MET A 14 4.22 -7.59 -1.24
C MET A 14 3.01 -7.78 -0.31
N LYS A 15 2.36 -8.94 -0.35
CA LYS A 15 1.24 -9.27 0.54
C LYS A 15 1.67 -9.17 2.01
N SER A 16 2.73 -9.87 2.39
CA SER A 16 3.21 -9.91 3.77
C SER A 16 3.58 -8.53 4.31
N ASN A 17 4.18 -7.65 3.50
CA ASN A 17 4.53 -6.30 3.94
C ASN A 17 3.30 -5.40 4.10
N VAL A 18 2.34 -5.47 3.18
CA VAL A 18 1.11 -4.65 3.27
C VAL A 18 0.23 -5.10 4.43
N GLU A 19 0.19 -6.39 4.71
CA GLU A 19 -0.67 -6.97 5.76
C GLU A 19 0.04 -7.08 7.12
N SER A 20 1.33 -6.76 7.18
CA SER A 20 2.11 -6.78 8.42
C SER A 20 1.48 -5.89 9.49
N ARG A 21 1.40 -6.44 10.70
CA ARG A 21 0.97 -5.76 11.91
C ARG A 21 2.03 -5.98 12.98
N CYS A 22 2.36 -4.92 13.69
CA CYS A 22 3.28 -4.97 14.82
C CYS A 22 2.46 -5.08 16.11
N GLU A 23 2.81 -6.02 16.98
CA GLU A 23 2.14 -6.18 18.28
C GLU A 23 2.44 -5.02 19.24
N GLN A 24 3.56 -4.33 19.03
CA GLN A 24 3.99 -3.20 19.86
C GLN A 24 3.31 -1.88 19.49
N HIS A 25 2.85 -1.75 18.24
CA HIS A 25 2.31 -0.50 17.72
C HIS A 25 0.88 -0.69 17.22
N PRO A 26 -0.13 -0.07 17.85
CA PRO A 26 -1.54 -0.22 17.45
C PRO A 26 -1.81 0.37 16.05
N ASN A 27 -1.04 1.39 15.66
CA ASN A 27 -1.06 1.96 14.32
C ASN A 27 0.20 1.55 13.54
N ARG A 28 0.00 0.98 12.34
CA ARG A 28 1.10 0.60 11.43
C ARG A 28 1.99 1.77 11.05
N TYR A 29 1.46 3.00 10.99
CA TYR A 29 2.24 4.19 10.68
C TYR A 29 3.25 4.56 11.78
N HIS A 30 3.13 3.99 12.99
CA HIS A 30 4.11 4.18 14.07
C HIS A 30 5.15 3.05 14.13
N CYS A 31 5.00 1.99 13.33
CA CYS A 31 5.98 0.90 13.30
C CYS A 31 6.99 1.16 12.17
N PRO A 32 8.30 1.31 12.48
CA PRO A 32 9.32 1.54 11.46
C PRO A 32 9.54 0.34 10.53
N ASP A 33 9.12 -0.86 10.95
CA ASP A 33 9.21 -2.08 10.14
C ASP A 33 8.05 -2.23 9.14
N CYS A 34 6.98 -1.45 9.31
CA CYS A 34 5.90 -1.43 8.35
C CYS A 34 6.31 -0.48 7.21
N LEU A 35 6.65 -1.02 6.03
CA LEU A 35 7.19 -0.19 4.94
C LEU A 35 6.17 0.18 3.84
N ILE A 36 5.23 -0.71 3.50
CA ILE A 36 4.32 -0.50 2.36
C ILE A 36 2.88 -0.36 2.85
N ASP A 37 2.15 0.66 2.36
CA ASP A 37 0.70 0.75 2.48
C ASP A 37 0.00 0.56 1.13
N TYR A 38 -1.30 0.26 1.21
CA TYR A 38 -2.19 0.24 0.06
C TYR A 38 -3.37 1.18 0.28
N TRP A 39 -3.61 2.08 -0.69
CA TRP A 39 -4.77 2.98 -0.69
C TRP A 39 -5.86 2.42 -1.61
N PRO A 40 -6.96 1.86 -1.06
CA PRO A 40 -8.01 1.23 -1.86
C PRO A 40 -8.72 2.18 -2.81
N SER A 41 -8.94 3.44 -2.38
CA SER A 41 -9.64 4.47 -3.16
C SER A 41 -8.97 4.81 -4.49
N SER A 42 -7.65 4.59 -4.60
CA SER A 42 -6.87 4.84 -5.82
C SER A 42 -6.19 3.59 -6.36
N ARG A 43 -6.35 2.45 -5.67
CA ARG A 43 -5.69 1.16 -5.94
C ARG A 43 -4.16 1.28 -6.01
N ARG A 44 -3.57 2.16 -5.21
CA ARG A 44 -2.12 2.46 -5.21
C ARG A 44 -1.41 1.78 -4.06
N PHE A 45 -0.17 1.38 -4.32
CA PHE A 45 0.80 0.99 -3.29
C PHE A 45 1.80 2.12 -3.10
N GLY A 46 2.27 2.29 -1.87
CA GLY A 46 3.30 3.29 -1.57
C GLY A 46 4.14 2.93 -0.38
N ILE A 47 5.34 3.50 -0.34
CA ILE A 47 6.22 3.45 0.82
C ILE A 47 5.68 4.45 1.85
N MET A 48 5.41 3.98 3.06
CA MET A 48 4.92 4.81 4.15
C MET A 48 5.98 5.83 4.56
N ILE A 49 5.55 7.06 4.81
CA ILE A 49 6.37 8.11 5.40
C ILE A 49 6.06 8.10 6.89
N HIS A 50 7.05 7.69 7.68
CA HIS A 50 7.00 7.77 9.13
C HIS A 50 7.50 9.16 9.53
N ASP A 51 6.57 10.11 9.67
CA ASP A 51 6.91 11.38 10.29
C ASP A 51 6.96 11.17 11.80
N TYR A 52 8.10 11.48 12.43
CA TYR A 52 8.44 11.11 13.81
C TYR A 52 7.64 11.90 14.86
N GLY A 53 6.54 12.55 14.49
CA GLY A 53 5.87 13.56 15.31
C GLY A 53 4.34 13.44 15.45
N ALA A 54 3.68 12.47 14.82
CA ALA A 54 2.23 12.32 14.99
C ALA A 54 1.91 11.62 16.33
N PRO A 55 1.13 12.23 17.24
CA PRO A 55 0.75 11.60 18.49
C PRO A 55 -0.11 10.34 18.26
N PRO A 56 -0.03 9.33 19.13
CA PRO A 56 -0.69 8.03 18.96
C PRO A 56 -2.22 8.07 18.85
N GLU A 57 -2.83 9.20 19.22
CA GLU A 57 -4.28 9.40 19.25
C GLU A 57 -4.86 9.97 17.95
N GLU A 58 -4.01 10.44 17.02
CA GLU A 58 -4.50 10.89 15.72
C GLU A 58 -4.78 9.69 14.78
N THR A 59 -6.04 9.52 14.42
CA THR A 59 -6.52 8.63 13.35
C THR A 59 -6.18 9.14 11.94
N SER A 60 -5.27 10.11 11.84
CA SER A 60 -4.71 10.63 10.61
C SER A 60 -4.02 9.51 9.84
N ARG A 61 -4.54 9.20 8.65
CA ARG A 61 -3.83 8.29 7.72
C ARG A 61 -2.50 8.96 7.36
N GLY A 62 -1.39 8.27 7.58
CA GLY A 62 -0.09 8.83 7.23
C GLY A 62 0.12 8.98 5.72
N SER A 63 1.19 9.68 5.35
CA SER A 63 1.55 9.92 3.97
C SER A 63 2.31 8.73 3.36
N MET A 64 2.26 8.59 2.04
CA MET A 64 3.07 7.58 1.33
C MET A 64 3.62 8.09 0.00
N ILE A 65 4.83 7.66 -0.35
CA ILE A 65 5.42 7.84 -1.68
C ILE A 65 4.98 6.68 -2.56
N VAL A 66 4.29 6.97 -3.64
CA VAL A 66 3.75 5.90 -4.50
C VAL A 66 4.83 5.24 -5.34
N ILE A 67 4.76 3.91 -5.38
CA ILE A 67 5.63 3.06 -6.17
C ILE A 67 4.89 2.53 -7.41
N ASN A 68 5.60 2.47 -8.53
CA ASN A 68 5.06 1.95 -9.80
C ASN A 68 5.45 0.50 -10.08
N TYR A 69 6.40 -0.04 -9.31
CA TYR A 69 6.92 -1.39 -9.44
C TYR A 69 7.04 -2.02 -8.06
N CYS A 70 6.80 -3.33 -7.98
CA CYS A 70 7.01 -4.11 -6.77
C CYS A 70 8.51 -4.14 -6.42
N PRO A 71 8.92 -3.75 -5.19
CA PRO A 71 10.32 -3.79 -4.78
C PRO A 71 10.93 -5.20 -4.77
N TRP A 72 10.08 -6.24 -4.72
CA TRP A 72 10.54 -7.62 -4.56
C TRP A 72 10.55 -8.43 -5.84
N CYS A 73 9.53 -8.31 -6.70
CA CYS A 73 9.42 -9.11 -7.92
C CYS A 73 9.49 -8.30 -9.21
N GLY A 74 9.63 -6.97 -9.13
CA GLY A 74 9.72 -6.09 -10.30
C GLY A 74 8.42 -5.96 -11.11
N THR A 75 7.32 -6.61 -10.70
CA THR A 75 6.03 -6.47 -11.40
C THR A 75 5.56 -5.02 -11.40
N LYS A 76 5.23 -4.51 -12.59
CA LYS A 76 4.58 -3.21 -12.76
C LYS A 76 3.22 -3.20 -12.08
N LEU A 77 2.99 -2.22 -11.21
CA LEU A 77 1.76 -2.08 -10.43
C LEU A 77 0.69 -1.33 -11.23
N PRO A 78 -0.60 -1.53 -10.89
CA PRO A 78 -1.70 -0.87 -11.60
C PRO A 78 -1.54 0.65 -11.58
N PRO A 79 -1.66 1.33 -12.73
CA PRO A 79 -1.63 2.79 -12.78
C PRO A 79 -2.87 3.38 -12.11
N LYS A 80 -2.80 4.68 -11.77
CA LYS A 80 -3.90 5.44 -11.18
C LYS A 80 -5.18 5.27 -12.00
N THR A 81 -6.26 4.84 -11.37
CA THR A 81 -7.59 4.95 -11.97
C THR A 81 -8.01 6.42 -11.90
N SER A 82 -7.96 7.15 -13.03
CA SER A 82 -8.59 8.46 -13.13
C SER A 82 -10.10 8.29 -13.18
N ARG A 83 -10.87 9.12 -12.46
CA ARG A 83 -12.36 9.18 -12.52
C ARG A 83 -12.93 9.60 -13.89
N LYS A 84 -12.17 9.52 -14.98
CA LYS A 84 -12.63 9.82 -16.35
C LYS A 84 -12.79 8.52 -17.14
N SER A 85 -13.71 7.64 -16.71
CA SER A 85 -14.13 6.48 -17.53
C SER A 85 -15.58 6.06 -17.28
N GLN A 86 -16.40 6.90 -16.63
CA GLN A 86 -17.85 6.64 -16.47
C GLN A 86 -18.72 7.70 -17.16
N ILE A 87 -18.22 8.36 -18.20
CA ILE A 87 -19.05 9.19 -19.09
C ILE A 87 -18.62 8.87 -20.52
N SER A 88 -19.21 7.84 -21.11
CA SER A 88 -19.38 7.71 -22.56
C SER A 88 -20.43 6.64 -22.87
N SER A 89 -21.51 7.14 -23.47
CA SER A 89 -22.59 6.44 -24.19
C SER A 89 -23.73 5.87 -23.36
#